data_AF-A0A947K4F5-F1
#
_entry.id   AF-A0A947K4F5-F1
#
_cell.length_a   1.000
_cell.length_b   1.000
_cell.length_c   1.000
_cell.angle_alpha   90.00
_cell.angle_beta   90.00
_cell.angle_gamma   90.00
#
_symmetry.space_group_name_H-M   'P 1'
#
loop_
_entity.id
_entity.type
_entity.pdbx_description
1 polymer ?
#
loop_
_entity_poly.entity_id
_entity_poly.type
_entity_poly.pdbx_seq_one_letter_code
_entity_poly.pdbx_strand_id
1 'polypeptide(L)'
;GTSAKPNGAVRFADLKLEISNSPDPYLLLLGTGWGLVEEVFEKMDCVLEPIIGKSDLPGRQAGYNHLSVRSANAIILDRLLGE
;
A
#
# COMPACT_ATOMS: atom_id res chain seq x y z
N GLY A 1 4.81 0.23 5.54
CA GLY A 1 5.09 -0.70 4.42
C GLY A 1 3.80 -1.12 3.72
N THR A 2 3.84 -2.13 2.85
CA THR A 2 2.71 -2.45 1.95
C THR A 2 2.23 -3.89 2.10
N SER A 3 0.92 -4.12 2.00
CA SER A 3 0.32 -5.46 1.95
C SER A 3 -0.81 -5.53 0.93
N ALA A 4 -0.98 -6.69 0.29
CA ALA A 4 -2.17 -6.98 -0.50
C ALA A 4 -3.37 -7.42 0.37
N LYS A 5 -3.17 -7.57 1.69
CA LYS A 5 -4.19 -7.95 2.67
C LYS A 5 -4.67 -6.73 3.45
N PRO A 6 -5.95 -6.64 3.82
CA PRO A 6 -6.57 -5.42 4.36
C PRO A 6 -6.34 -5.15 5.87
N ASN A 7 -5.46 -5.88 6.56
CA ASN A 7 -5.36 -5.77 8.02
C ASN A 7 -4.62 -4.51 8.48
N GLY A 8 -5.27 -3.71 9.33
CA GLY A 8 -4.63 -2.64 10.12
C GLY A 8 -4.05 -1.48 9.30
N ALA A 9 -4.66 -1.16 8.17
CA ALA A 9 -4.03 -0.35 7.13
C ALA A 9 -4.46 1.14 7.15
N VAL A 10 -3.50 2.05 6.98
CA VAL A 10 -3.68 3.50 6.76
C VAL A 10 -4.10 3.74 5.32
N ARG A 11 -5.03 4.68 5.11
CA ARG A 11 -5.51 5.02 3.76
C ARG A 11 -4.49 5.87 3.01
N PHE A 12 -4.49 5.75 1.68
CA PHE A 12 -3.62 6.57 0.83
C PHE A 12 -3.82 8.07 1.04
N ALA A 13 -5.08 8.51 1.19
CA ALA A 13 -5.40 9.91 1.39
C ALA A 13 -4.85 10.47 2.71
N ASP A 14 -4.95 9.68 3.78
CA ASP A 14 -4.49 10.08 5.11
C ASP A 14 -2.96 10.20 5.11
N LEU A 15 -2.24 9.23 4.54
CA LEU A 15 -0.78 9.27 4.46
C LEU A 15 -0.27 10.35 3.48
N LYS A 16 -0.96 10.62 2.35
CA LYS A 16 -0.62 11.73 1.45
C LYS A 16 -0.70 13.08 2.18
N LEU A 17 -1.73 13.27 2.99
CA LEU A 17 -1.88 14.48 3.80
C LEU A 17 -0.77 14.60 4.85
N GLU A 18 -0.42 13.51 5.52
CA GLU A 18 0.67 13.46 6.51
C GLU A 18 2.03 13.82 5.88
N ILE A 19 2.39 13.14 4.79
CA ILE A 19 3.63 13.39 4.03
C ILE A 19 3.71 14.85 3.55
N SER A 20 2.59 15.43 3.10
CA SER A 20 2.58 16.82 2.61
C SER A 20 2.74 17.86 3.72
N ASN A 21 2.42 17.51 4.98
CA ASN A 21 2.45 18.42 6.12
C ASN A 21 3.65 18.21 7.06
N SER A 22 4.49 17.21 6.80
CA SER A 22 5.68 16.92 7.60
C SER A 22 6.96 17.02 6.76
N PRO A 23 8.04 17.61 7.29
CA PRO A 23 9.37 17.57 6.66
C PRO A 23 10.12 16.25 6.89
N ASP A 24 9.54 15.30 7.65
CA ASP A 24 10.21 14.07 8.03
C ASP A 24 10.44 13.13 6.83
N PRO A 25 11.55 12.36 6.82
CA PRO A 25 11.78 11.37 5.78
C PRO A 25 10.91 10.11 5.99
N TYR A 26 10.34 9.59 4.90
CA TYR A 26 9.54 8.37 4.91
C TYR A 26 10.23 7.23 4.14
N LEU A 27 10.15 6.01 4.66
CA LEU A 27 10.65 4.81 4.00
C LEU A 27 9.50 3.89 3.56
N LEU A 28 9.30 3.78 2.25
CA LEU A 28 8.35 2.84 1.68
C LEU A 28 8.99 1.45 1.50
N LEU A 29 8.54 0.48 2.29
CA LEU A 29 8.93 -0.92 2.17
C LEU A 29 7.96 -1.70 1.28
N LEU A 30 8.49 -2.23 0.19
CA LEU A 30 7.77 -3.07 -0.78
C LEU A 30 8.17 -4.53 -0.61
N GLY A 31 7.16 -5.41 -0.63
CA GLY A 31 7.40 -6.86 -0.65
C GLY A 31 7.97 -7.36 -1.97
N THR A 32 8.37 -8.63 -1.97
CA THR A 32 8.71 -9.36 -3.20
C THR A 32 7.50 -10.19 -3.66
N GLY A 33 7.65 -11.07 -4.66
CA GLY A 33 6.55 -11.93 -5.13
C GLY A 33 5.89 -12.81 -4.06
N TRP A 34 6.51 -12.96 -2.89
CA TRP A 34 6.00 -13.71 -1.74
C TRP A 34 5.51 -12.81 -0.59
N GLY A 35 5.51 -11.49 -0.78
CA GLY A 35 5.18 -10.51 0.25
C GLY A 35 6.39 -10.12 1.13
N LEU A 36 6.09 -9.55 2.29
CA LEU A 36 7.04 -9.31 3.39
C LEU A 36 6.79 -10.33 4.49
N VAL A 37 7.85 -10.69 5.22
CA VAL A 37 7.73 -11.59 6.38
C VAL A 37 7.07 -10.87 7.55
N GLU A 38 6.34 -11.60 8.40
CA GLU A 38 5.52 -11.03 9.48
C GLU A 38 6.35 -10.19 10.46
N GLU A 39 7.57 -10.64 10.75
CA GLU A 39 8.51 -9.95 11.67
C GLU A 39 8.94 -8.57 11.14
N VAL A 40 8.78 -8.32 9.84
CA VAL A 40 9.03 -7.01 9.24
C VAL A 40 7.81 -6.11 9.40
N PHE A 41 6.59 -6.66 9.36
CA PHE A 41 5.36 -5.89 9.60
C PHE A 41 5.27 -5.38 11.04
N GLU A 42 5.69 -6.16 12.03
CA GLU A 42 5.72 -5.77 13.44
C GLU A 42 6.62 -4.56 13.74
N LYS A 43 7.56 -4.25 12.84
CA LYS A 43 8.51 -3.13 12.98
C LYS A 43 8.07 -1.88 12.20
N MET A 44 6.95 -1.94 11.49
CA MET A 44 6.47 -0.80 10.71
C MET A 44 5.62 0.13 11.55
N ASP A 45 5.83 1.44 11.39
CA ASP A 45 4.99 2.45 12.01
C ASP A 45 3.55 2.40 11.46
N CYS A 46 3.41 2.07 10.18
CA CYS A 46 2.12 1.86 9.54
C CYS A 46 2.20 0.91 8.33
N VAL A 47 1.05 0.35 7.95
CA VAL A 47 0.87 -0.44 6.73
C VAL A 47 -0.14 0.28 5.84
N LEU A 48 0.16 0.44 4.55
CA LEU A 48 -0.77 1.04 3.58
C LEU A 48 -1.88 0.08 3.19
N GLU A 49 -3.07 0.62 2.96
CA GLU A 49 -4.19 -0.15 2.42
C GLU A 49 -3.86 -0.76 1.05
N PRO A 50 -4.39 -1.95 0.74
CA PRO A 50 -4.13 -2.59 -0.54
C PRO A 50 -4.66 -1.74 -1.71
N ILE A 51 -3.99 -1.84 -2.86
CA ILE A 51 -4.49 -1.23 -4.10
C ILE A 51 -5.78 -1.94 -4.50
N ILE A 52 -6.94 -1.30 -4.37
CA ILE A 52 -8.23 -1.89 -4.77
C ILE A 52 -8.49 -1.61 -6.25
N GLY A 53 -8.74 -2.67 -7.02
CA GLY A 53 -9.18 -2.61 -8.42
C GLY A 53 -10.70 -2.73 -8.57
N LYS A 54 -11.21 -2.51 -9.79
CA LYS A 54 -12.66 -2.63 -10.08
C LYS A 54 -13.22 -4.02 -9.77
N SER A 55 -12.41 -5.06 -9.88
CA SER A 55 -12.79 -6.45 -9.60
C SER A 55 -13.02 -6.72 -8.11
N ASP A 56 -12.48 -5.89 -7.23
CA ASP A 56 -12.50 -6.10 -5.78
C ASP A 56 -13.69 -5.40 -5.11
N LEU A 57 -14.54 -4.73 -5.90
CA LEU A 57 -15.74 -4.04 -5.42
C LEU A 57 -16.84 -5.04 -5.01
N PRO A 58 -17.71 -4.68 -4.05
CA PRO A 58 -18.81 -5.53 -3.61
C PRO A 58 -19.71 -5.97 -4.77
N GLY A 59 -20.19 -7.23 -4.72
CA GLY A 59 -21.05 -7.80 -5.75
C GLY A 59 -20.28 -8.35 -6.97
N ARG A 60 -18.95 -8.37 -6.93
CA ARG A 60 -18.10 -9.06 -7.92
C ARG A 60 -17.36 -10.24 -7.29
N GLN A 61 -17.01 -11.24 -8.10
CA GLN A 61 -16.11 -12.30 -7.67
C GLN A 61 -14.77 -11.67 -7.27
N ALA A 62 -14.21 -12.09 -6.12
CA ALA A 62 -12.93 -11.59 -5.62
C ALA A 62 -11.89 -11.57 -6.74
N GLY A 63 -11.38 -10.37 -7.04
CA GLY A 63 -10.49 -10.12 -8.16
C GLY A 63 -9.07 -10.62 -7.94
N TYR A 64 -8.35 -10.79 -9.04
CA TYR A 64 -6.92 -11.05 -9.00
C TYR A 64 -6.17 -9.72 -8.82
N ASN A 65 -5.57 -9.53 -7.64
CA ASN A 65 -4.82 -8.33 -7.28
C ASN A 65 -3.32 -8.59 -7.03
N HIS A 66 -2.73 -9.55 -7.75
CA HIS A 66 -1.28 -9.76 -7.71
C HIS A 66 -0.60 -8.88 -8.76
N LEU A 67 -0.43 -7.62 -8.40
CA LEU A 67 0.37 -6.69 -9.19
C LEU A 67 1.86 -7.07 -9.08
N SER A 68 2.61 -6.84 -10.16
CA SER A 68 4.07 -6.87 -10.06
C SER A 68 4.52 -5.79 -9.07
N VAL A 69 5.63 -6.02 -8.36
CA VAL A 69 6.17 -5.04 -7.40
C VAL A 69 6.41 -3.68 -8.06
N ARG A 70 6.88 -3.67 -9.31
CA ARG A 70 7.09 -2.43 -10.09
C ARG A 70 5.77 -1.70 -10.36
N SER A 71 4.73 -2.42 -10.74
CA SER A 71 3.39 -1.85 -10.97
C SER A 71 2.77 -1.33 -9.67
N ALA A 72 2.87 -2.10 -8.58
CA ALA A 72 2.40 -1.69 -7.27
C ALA A 72 3.12 -0.41 -6.81
N ASN A 73 4.45 -0.37 -6.95
CA ASN A 73 5.26 0.81 -6.64
C ASN A 73 4.81 2.05 -7.42
N ALA A 74 4.62 1.92 -8.73
CA ALA A 74 4.19 3.04 -9.57
C ALA A 74 2.83 3.60 -9.11
N ILE A 75 1.85 2.73 -8.84
CA ILE A 75 0.53 3.14 -8.37
C ILE A 75 0.59 3.76 -6.97
N ILE A 76 1.40 3.21 -6.05
CA ILE A 76 1.56 3.75 -4.71
C ILE A 76 2.16 5.15 -4.75
N LEU A 77 3.25 5.33 -5.51
CA LEU A 77 3.91 6.63 -5.65
C LEU A 77 2.98 7.66 -6.30
N ASP A 78 2.21 7.27 -7.31
CA ASP A 78 1.21 8.13 -7.94
C ASP A 78 0.13 8.57 -6.93
N ARG A 79 -0.40 7.64 -6.12
CA ARG A 79 -1.43 7.98 -5.11
C ARG A 79 -0.91 8.84 -3.96
N LEU A 80 0.36 8.72 -3.59
CA LEU A 80 0.95 9.47 -2.48
C LEU A 80 1.54 10.82 -2.90
N LEU A 81 2.19 10.86 -4.06
CA LEU A 81 3.02 12.00 -4.51
C LEU A 81 2.62 12.56 -5.87
N GLY A 82 1.74 11.88 -6.61
CA GLY A 82 1.14 12.43 -7.84
C GLY A 82 0.17 13.57 -7.54
N GLU A 83 -0.19 14.32 -8.58
CA GLU A 83 -1.13 15.46 -8.50
C GLU A 83 -2.54 14.99 -8.08
#